data_AF-G0QJB7-F1
#
_entry.id   AF-G0QJB7-F1
#
_cell.length_a   1.000
_cell.length_b   1.000
_cell.length_c   1.000
_cell.angle_alpha   90.00
_cell.angle_beta   90.00
_cell.angle_gamma   90.00
#
_symmetry.space_group_name_H-M   'P 1'
#
loop_
_entity.id
_entity.type
_entity.pdbx_description
1 polymer ?
#
loop_
_entity_poly.entity_id
_entity_poly.type
_entity_poly.pdbx_seq_one_letter_code
_entity_poly.pdbx_strand_id
1 'polypeptide(L)'
;MIAGKRYESPQVDIWSSGVILFALLCGYLPFEDENTSSLYKKILSGDYQIPNFVSYDAKDLLQKVLNVDPQKRYKFEEIKNHKWFNLHKREYKMSPGIIIGYNQIPIDYDIVEELVQYQIDKEHLINSLEANKHNHITTSYYLLLKKHFYSGTHSKADINSSKFDNSIIEPKKNPNNGKIFIIIIIILIIIRLKIFKQLSKQINQ
;
A
#
# COMPACT_ATOMS: atom_id res chain seq x y z
N MET A 1 -12.93 1.76 17.01
CA MET A 1 -13.79 2.90 16.65
C MET A 1 -15.28 2.57 16.72
N ILE A 2 -15.77 1.44 16.17
CA ILE A 2 -17.19 1.04 16.31
C ILE A 2 -17.53 0.49 17.71
N ALA A 3 -16.62 -0.30 18.31
CA ALA A 3 -16.79 -0.87 19.66
C ALA A 3 -16.15 -0.02 20.79
N GLY A 4 -15.66 1.19 20.51
CA GLY A 4 -14.93 2.01 21.50
C GLY A 4 -13.56 1.48 21.96
N LYS A 5 -13.10 0.33 21.48
CA LYS A 5 -11.80 -0.29 21.86
C LYS A 5 -10.58 0.42 21.27
N ARG A 6 -9.44 0.28 21.96
CA ARG A 6 -8.11 0.78 21.55
C ARG A 6 -7.79 0.30 20.13
N TYR A 7 -7.29 1.23 19.31
CA TYR A 7 -6.96 0.97 17.92
C TYR A 7 -5.63 0.22 17.81
N GLU A 8 -5.69 -1.04 17.39
CA GLU A 8 -4.50 -1.83 17.01
C GLU A 8 -4.37 -1.80 15.49
N SER A 9 -3.51 -0.92 14.97
CA SER A 9 -3.44 -0.58 13.54
C SER A 9 -3.34 -1.79 12.61
N PRO A 10 -2.43 -2.77 12.84
CA PRO A 10 -2.27 -3.89 11.91
C PRO A 10 -3.51 -4.79 11.81
N GLN A 11 -4.24 -4.98 12.93
CA GLN A 11 -5.41 -5.84 12.96
C GLN A 11 -6.61 -5.20 12.26
N VAL A 12 -6.72 -3.87 12.30
CA VAL A 12 -7.78 -3.14 11.60
C VAL A 12 -7.56 -3.18 10.09
N ASP A 13 -6.31 -3.10 9.64
CA ASP A 13 -5.97 -3.22 8.22
C ASP A 13 -6.24 -4.64 7.68
N ILE A 14 -5.99 -5.67 8.49
CA ILE A 14 -6.33 -7.04 8.12
C ILE A 14 -7.85 -7.20 7.98
N TRP A 15 -8.63 -6.65 8.91
CA TRP A 15 -10.09 -6.66 8.81
C TRP A 15 -10.58 -5.98 7.53
N SER A 16 -10.08 -4.78 7.22
CA SER A 16 -10.50 -4.06 6.00
C SER A 16 -10.08 -4.81 4.73
N SER A 17 -8.91 -5.44 4.71
CA SER A 17 -8.48 -6.30 3.60
C SER A 17 -9.39 -7.51 3.40
N GLY A 18 -9.91 -8.10 4.49
CA GLY A 18 -10.88 -9.20 4.44
C GLY A 18 -12.21 -8.78 3.84
N VAL A 19 -12.70 -7.58 4.17
CA VAL A 19 -13.94 -7.02 3.59
C VAL A 19 -13.78 -6.82 2.08
N ILE A 20 -12.63 -6.29 1.65
CA ILE A 20 -12.31 -6.13 0.22
C ILE A 20 -12.22 -7.48 -0.47
N LEU A 21 -11.52 -8.45 0.13
CA LEU A 21 -11.39 -9.80 -0.43
C LEU A 21 -12.77 -10.46 -0.60
N PHE A 22 -13.65 -10.35 0.39
CA PHE A 22 -15.02 -10.84 0.29
C PHE A 22 -15.74 -10.21 -0.91
N ALA A 23 -15.66 -8.88 -1.04
CA ALA A 23 -16.30 -8.16 -2.14
C ALA A 23 -15.76 -8.57 -3.52
N LEU A 24 -14.46 -8.84 -3.63
CA LEU A 24 -13.85 -9.33 -4.87
C LEU A 24 -14.32 -10.74 -5.23
N LEU A 25 -14.54 -11.60 -4.24
CA LEU A 25 -14.98 -12.98 -4.46
C LEU A 25 -16.48 -13.09 -4.71
N CYS A 26 -17.29 -12.27 -4.02
CA CYS A 26 -18.74 -12.42 -3.99
C CYS A 26 -19.49 -11.36 -4.83
N GLY A 27 -18.86 -10.23 -5.14
CA GLY A 27 -19.47 -9.11 -5.87
C GLY A 27 -20.35 -8.20 -5.02
N TYR A 28 -20.42 -8.41 -3.70
CA TYR A 28 -21.20 -7.62 -2.74
C TYR A 28 -20.48 -7.54 -1.38
N LEU A 29 -20.94 -6.67 -0.48
CA LEU A 29 -20.29 -6.46 0.82
C LEU A 29 -20.72 -7.51 1.86
N PRO A 30 -19.82 -7.95 2.76
CA PRO A 30 -20.17 -8.91 3.81
C PRO A 30 -21.14 -8.33 4.85
N PHE A 31 -21.13 -7.01 5.04
CA PHE A 31 -21.99 -6.30 5.99
C PHE A 31 -22.64 -5.11 5.28
N GLU A 32 -23.97 -5.15 5.16
CA GLU A 32 -24.77 -4.07 4.58
C GLU A 32 -26.15 -4.05 5.25
N ASP A 33 -26.66 -2.85 5.51
CA ASP A 33 -27.98 -2.59 6.07
C ASP A 33 -28.37 -1.13 5.82
N GLU A 34 -29.64 -0.87 5.54
CA GLU A 34 -30.16 0.50 5.42
C GLU A 34 -30.13 1.24 6.75
N ASN A 35 -30.28 0.52 7.86
CA ASN A 35 -30.19 1.07 9.19
C ASN A 35 -28.77 0.96 9.74
N THR A 36 -28.14 2.10 9.97
CA THR A 36 -26.78 2.22 10.54
C THR A 36 -26.61 1.45 11.87
N SER A 37 -27.63 1.38 12.72
CA SER A 37 -27.57 0.63 13.99
C SER A 37 -27.56 -0.88 13.76
N SER A 38 -28.35 -1.36 12.80
CA SER A 38 -28.38 -2.77 12.39
C SER A 38 -27.08 -3.17 11.70
N LEU A 39 -26.53 -2.29 10.86
CA LEU A 39 -25.21 -2.45 10.26
C LEU A 39 -24.12 -2.62 11.33
N TYR A 40 -24.11 -1.76 12.36
CA TYR A 40 -23.14 -1.89 13.45
C TYR A 40 -23.31 -3.18 14.23
N LYS A 41 -24.55 -3.63 14.47
CA LYS A 41 -24.79 -4.94 15.11
C LYS A 41 -24.21 -6.07 14.29
N LYS A 42 -24.44 -6.11 12.97
CA LYS A 42 -23.87 -7.11 12.05
C LYS A 42 -22.33 -7.10 12.06
N ILE A 43 -21.72 -5.91 12.04
CA ILE A 43 -20.25 -5.76 12.10
C ILE A 43 -19.70 -6.26 13.44
N LEU A 44 -20.37 -5.94 14.55
CA LEU A 44 -19.94 -6.32 15.89
C LEU A 44 -20.16 -7.80 16.20
N SER A 45 -21.19 -8.42 15.61
CA SER A 45 -21.42 -9.86 15.71
C SER A 45 -20.56 -10.66 14.73
N GLY A 46 -20.06 -10.03 13.66
CA GLY A 46 -19.38 -10.73 12.58
C GLY A 46 -20.34 -11.64 11.82
N ASP A 47 -21.62 -11.25 11.73
CA ASP A 47 -22.65 -12.02 11.04
C ASP A 47 -22.65 -11.69 9.54
N TYR A 48 -22.10 -12.60 8.75
CA TYR A 48 -22.06 -12.53 7.28
C TYR A 48 -22.15 -13.95 6.70
N GLN A 49 -22.70 -14.06 5.49
CA GLN A 49 -22.85 -15.34 4.81
C GLN A 49 -21.94 -15.41 3.58
N ILE A 50 -21.16 -16.50 3.49
CA ILE A 50 -20.29 -16.75 2.33
C ILE A 50 -21.02 -17.71 1.37
N PRO A 51 -21.22 -17.34 0.08
CA PRO A 51 -21.93 -18.17 -0.88
C PRO A 51 -21.29 -19.53 -1.17
N ASN A 52 -22.08 -20.47 -1.67
CA ASN A 52 -21.62 -21.82 -1.99
C ASN A 52 -20.60 -21.88 -3.12
N PHE A 53 -20.63 -20.93 -4.07
CA PHE A 53 -19.67 -20.86 -5.18
C PHE A 53 -18.24 -20.51 -4.74
N VAL A 54 -18.05 -19.95 -3.55
CA VAL A 54 -16.72 -19.61 -3.02
C VAL A 54 -16.01 -20.90 -2.60
N SER A 55 -14.76 -21.08 -3.01
CA SER A 55 -13.97 -22.28 -2.71
C SER A 55 -13.77 -22.46 -1.20
N TYR A 56 -13.59 -23.71 -0.78
CA TYR A 56 -13.40 -24.05 0.63
C TYR A 56 -12.22 -23.30 1.26
N ASP A 57 -11.07 -23.28 0.58
CA ASP A 57 -9.87 -22.59 1.08
C ASP A 57 -10.09 -21.08 1.19
N ALA A 58 -10.87 -20.47 0.29
CA ALA A 58 -11.21 -19.05 0.36
C ALA A 58 -12.12 -18.74 1.55
N LYS A 59 -13.11 -19.61 1.79
CA LYS A 59 -14.03 -19.51 2.95
C LYS A 59 -13.26 -19.59 4.26
N ASP A 60 -12.37 -20.57 4.39
CA ASP A 60 -11.55 -20.74 5.59
C ASP A 60 -10.71 -19.49 5.85
N LEU A 61 -10.01 -18.97 4.83
CA LEU A 61 -9.23 -17.73 4.98
C LEU A 61 -10.11 -16.54 5.41
N LEU A 62 -11.25 -16.34 4.75
CA LEU A 62 -12.18 -15.25 5.07
C LEU A 62 -12.67 -15.33 6.52
N GLN A 63 -13.01 -16.51 7.03
CA GLN A 63 -13.42 -16.70 8.42
C GLN A 63 -12.33 -16.37 9.43
N LYS A 64 -11.07 -16.64 9.11
CA LYS A 64 -9.92 -16.31 9.97
C LYS A 64 -9.56 -14.83 9.95
N VAL A 65 -9.74 -14.17 8.80
CA VAL A 65 -9.46 -12.74 8.61
C VAL A 65 -10.59 -11.85 9.15
N LEU A 66 -11.85 -12.22 8.91
CA LEU A 66 -13.04 -11.50 9.39
C LEU A 66 -13.48 -11.98 10.79
N ASN A 67 -12.52 -12.35 11.63
CA ASN A 67 -12.80 -12.68 13.02
C ASN A 67 -12.99 -11.41 13.84
N VAL A 68 -14.10 -11.31 14.57
CA VAL A 68 -14.44 -10.16 15.43
C VAL A 68 -13.39 -9.98 16.53
N ASP A 69 -12.86 -11.07 17.07
CA ASP A 69 -11.82 -11.06 18.10
C ASP A 69 -10.44 -10.77 17.47
N PRO A 70 -9.84 -9.59 17.72
CA PRO A 70 -8.54 -9.23 17.12
C PRO A 70 -7.39 -10.16 17.54
N GLN A 71 -7.50 -10.84 18.68
CA GLN A 71 -6.46 -11.77 19.16
C GLN A 71 -6.50 -13.11 18.43
N LYS A 72 -7.69 -13.51 17.94
CA LYS A 72 -7.89 -14.73 17.14
C LYS A 72 -7.85 -14.46 15.64
N ARG A 73 -7.85 -13.20 15.24
CA ARG A 73 -7.74 -12.77 13.85
C ARG A 73 -6.33 -13.08 13.35
N TYR A 74 -6.26 -13.67 12.17
CA TYR A 74 -4.98 -13.97 11.54
C TYR A 74 -4.12 -12.72 11.38
N LYS A 75 -2.84 -12.86 11.67
CA LYS A 75 -1.79 -11.90 11.34
C LYS A 75 -1.32 -12.10 9.92
N PHE A 76 -0.58 -11.12 9.41
CA PHE A 76 -0.07 -11.15 8.04
C PHE A 76 0.72 -12.42 7.71
N GLU A 77 1.59 -12.88 8.60
CA GLU A 77 2.38 -14.11 8.39
C GLU A 77 1.49 -15.37 8.30
N GLU A 78 0.40 -15.43 9.05
CA GLU A 78 -0.55 -16.54 9.01
C GLU A 78 -1.34 -16.55 7.69
N ILE A 79 -1.72 -15.36 7.20
CA ILE A 79 -2.36 -15.20 5.88
C ILE A 79 -1.42 -15.63 4.76
N LYS A 80 -0.15 -15.20 4.81
CA LYS A 80 0.87 -15.53 3.81
C LYS A 80 1.14 -17.03 3.72
N ASN A 81 1.06 -17.73 4.84
CA ASN A 81 1.24 -19.18 4.92
C ASN A 81 -0.05 -19.96 4.64
N HIS A 82 -1.19 -19.29 4.44
CA HIS A 82 -2.46 -19.94 4.19
C HIS A 82 -2.50 -20.64 2.83
N LYS A 83 -3.19 -21.78 2.74
CA LYS A 83 -3.31 -22.57 1.50
C LYS A 83 -3.87 -21.73 0.35
N TRP A 84 -4.97 -21.01 0.62
CA TRP A 84 -5.61 -20.15 -0.38
C TRP A 84 -4.66 -19.10 -0.97
N PHE A 85 -3.84 -18.46 -0.13
CA PHE A 85 -2.87 -17.45 -0.55
C PHE A 85 -1.77 -18.03 -1.46
N ASN A 86 -1.46 -19.32 -1.27
CA ASN A 86 -0.41 -20.02 -2.00
C ASN A 86 -0.94 -20.88 -3.18
N LEU A 87 -2.24 -20.86 -3.47
CA LEU A 87 -2.83 -21.61 -4.59
C LEU A 87 -2.20 -21.23 -5.94
N HIS A 88 -1.88 -19.95 -6.11
CA HIS A 88 -1.15 -19.45 -7.27
C HIS A 88 0.17 -18.87 -6.79
N LYS A 89 1.25 -19.63 -6.99
CA LYS A 89 2.60 -19.10 -6.76
C LYS A 89 2.77 -17.90 -7.70
N ARG A 90 3.07 -16.74 -7.13
CA ARG A 90 3.44 -15.57 -7.93
C ARG A 90 4.69 -15.93 -8.72
N GLU A 91 4.54 -16.07 -10.05
CA GLU A 91 5.67 -16.28 -10.96
C GLU A 91 6.63 -15.08 -10.91
N TYR A 92 6.10 -13.91 -10.59
CA TYR A 92 6.87 -12.71 -10.34
C TYR A 92 7.30 -12.65 -8.87
N LYS A 93 8.60 -12.78 -8.61
CA LYS A 93 9.21 -12.20 -7.40
C LYS A 93 8.90 -10.70 -7.47
N MET A 94 7.93 -10.24 -6.68
CA MET A 94 7.71 -8.82 -6.50
C MET A 94 9.05 -8.25 -6.04
N SER A 95 9.69 -7.41 -6.86
CA SER A 95 10.84 -6.66 -6.38
C SER A 95 10.37 -5.92 -5.13
N PRO A 96 11.15 -5.91 -4.04
CA PRO A 96 10.85 -5.05 -2.91
C PRO A 96 10.92 -3.63 -3.47
N GLY A 97 9.77 -3.09 -3.88
CA GLY A 97 9.71 -1.75 -4.45
C GLY A 97 10.38 -0.75 -3.51
N ILE A 98 10.78 0.40 -4.04
CA ILE A 98 11.38 1.44 -3.21
C ILE A 98 10.30 1.98 -2.26
N ILE A 99 10.41 1.66 -0.98
CA ILE A 99 9.59 2.26 0.08
C ILE A 99 10.15 3.65 0.35
N ILE A 100 9.43 4.66 -0.13
CA ILE A 100 9.80 6.07 0.01
C ILE A 100 10.01 6.41 1.49
N GLY A 101 11.23 6.85 1.82
CA GLY A 101 11.64 7.23 3.18
C GLY A 101 12.15 6.09 4.06
N TYR A 102 12.19 4.85 3.57
CA TYR A 102 12.83 3.71 4.24
C TYR A 102 14.05 3.20 3.45
N ASN A 103 13.91 3.09 2.12
CA ASN A 103 15.01 2.73 1.22
C ASN A 103 15.75 3.98 0.75
N GLN A 104 17.07 3.87 0.51
CA GLN A 104 17.80 4.93 -0.18
C GLN A 104 17.30 5.01 -1.62
N ILE A 105 16.99 6.22 -2.06
CA ILE A 105 16.65 6.45 -3.47
C ILE A 105 17.96 6.27 -4.24
N PRO A 106 18.01 5.34 -5.20
CA PRO A 106 19.21 5.15 -6.00
C PRO A 106 19.47 6.42 -6.81
N ILE A 107 20.66 7.00 -6.62
CA ILE A 107 21.09 8.19 -7.35
C ILE A 107 21.96 7.72 -8.51
N ASP A 108 21.57 8.09 -9.72
CA ASP A 108 22.39 7.90 -10.90
C ASP A 108 23.31 9.12 -11.07
N TYR A 109 24.60 8.89 -10.85
CA TYR A 109 25.60 9.94 -10.96
C TYR A 109 25.79 10.42 -12.41
N ASP A 110 25.47 9.62 -13.43
CA ASP A 110 25.59 10.06 -14.83
C ASP A 110 24.59 11.19 -15.11
N ILE A 111 23.38 11.07 -14.56
CA ILE A 111 22.33 12.09 -14.63
C ILE A 111 22.68 13.31 -13.78
N VAL A 112 23.31 13.10 -12.62
CA VAL A 112 23.81 14.19 -11.78
C VAL A 112 24.84 15.01 -12.55
N GLU A 113 25.82 14.39 -13.20
CA GLU A 113 26.82 15.10 -14.00
C GLU A 113 26.19 15.87 -15.17
N GLU A 114 25.17 15.32 -15.83
CA GLU A 114 24.43 16.05 -16.86
C GLU A 114 23.70 17.27 -16.30
N LEU A 115 23.06 17.17 -15.12
CA LEU A 115 22.42 18.32 -14.47
C LEU A 115 23.42 19.39 -14.03
N VAL A 116 24.64 19.00 -13.65
CA VAL A 116 25.71 19.95 -13.33
C VAL A 116 26.07 20.79 -14.57
N GLN A 117 26.02 20.22 -15.78
CA GLN A 117 26.19 20.99 -17.02
C GLN A 117 25.09 22.04 -17.22
N TYR A 118 23.88 21.79 -16.71
CA TYR A 118 22.76 22.73 -16.70
C TYR A 118 22.81 23.76 -15.55
N GLN A 119 23.99 24.01 -14.97
CA GLN A 119 24.22 24.97 -13.88
C GLN A 119 23.50 24.64 -12.56
N ILE A 120 23.14 23.38 -12.34
CA ILE A 120 22.60 22.92 -11.05
C ILE A 120 23.77 22.53 -10.15
N ASP A 121 23.80 23.08 -8.93
CA ASP A 121 24.83 22.75 -7.96
C ASP A 121 24.74 21.26 -7.52
N LYS A 122 25.87 20.56 -7.63
CA LYS A 122 25.99 19.13 -7.34
C LYS A 122 25.70 18.83 -5.87
N GLU A 123 26.26 19.62 -4.97
CA GLU A 123 26.12 19.40 -3.53
C GLU A 123 24.66 19.61 -3.11
N HIS A 124 24.04 20.68 -3.59
CA HIS A 124 22.64 20.96 -3.33
C HIS A 124 21.67 19.94 -3.93
N LEU A 125 21.97 19.39 -5.12
CA LEU A 125 21.21 18.32 -5.76
C LEU A 125 21.25 17.03 -4.96
N ILE A 126 22.45 16.55 -4.59
CA ILE A 126 22.62 15.32 -3.81
C ILE A 126 21.91 15.45 -2.45
N ASN A 127 22.13 16.56 -1.74
CA ASN A 127 21.47 16.83 -0.46
C ASN A 127 19.94 16.87 -0.59
N SER A 128 19.42 17.38 -1.71
CA SER A 128 17.97 17.42 -1.96
C SER A 128 17.39 16.05 -2.28
N LEU A 129 18.13 15.20 -3.01
CA LEU A 129 17.75 13.82 -3.33
C LEU A 129 17.79 12.93 -2.08
N GLU A 130 18.86 13.01 -1.29
CA GLU A 130 19.00 12.25 -0.04
C GLU A 130 17.94 12.62 1.00
N ALA A 131 17.58 13.91 1.07
CA ALA A 131 16.51 14.39 1.93
C ALA A 131 15.10 14.10 1.37
N ASN A 132 14.99 13.50 0.19
CA ASN A 132 13.74 13.25 -0.54
C ASN A 132 12.85 14.51 -0.60
N LYS A 133 13.46 15.67 -0.89
CA LYS A 133 12.74 16.93 -1.04
C LYS A 133 12.00 16.95 -2.37
N HIS A 134 10.84 17.61 -2.41
CA HIS A 134 10.11 17.88 -3.65
C HIS A 134 10.32 19.35 -4.04
N ASN A 135 11.34 19.61 -4.85
CA ASN A 135 11.73 20.95 -5.30
C ASN A 135 12.03 20.95 -6.81
N HIS A 136 12.34 22.12 -7.37
CA HIS A 136 12.65 22.23 -8.81
C HIS A 136 13.87 21.40 -9.22
N ILE A 137 14.86 21.23 -8.32
CA ILE A 137 16.10 20.49 -8.58
C ILE A 137 15.85 18.98 -8.69
N THR A 138 15.17 18.41 -7.70
CA THR A 138 14.75 17.00 -7.71
C THR A 138 13.77 16.73 -8.84
N THR A 139 12.89 17.68 -9.17
CA THR A 139 12.01 17.59 -10.35
C THR A 139 12.83 17.48 -11.65
N SER A 140 13.84 18.34 -11.85
CA SER A 140 14.73 18.25 -13.02
C SER A 140 15.42 16.90 -13.12
N TYR A 141 15.89 16.36 -11.99
CA TYR A 141 16.46 15.01 -11.92
C TYR A 141 15.47 13.93 -12.34
N TYR A 142 14.25 13.90 -11.78
CA TYR A 142 13.26 12.90 -12.15
C TYR A 142 12.81 13.01 -13.61
N LEU A 143 12.71 14.23 -14.14
CA LEU A 143 12.36 14.46 -15.54
C LEU A 143 13.47 13.96 -16.48
N LEU A 144 14.73 14.25 -16.15
CA LEU A 144 15.86 13.80 -16.94
C LEU A 144 16.03 12.27 -16.87
N LEU A 145 15.91 11.69 -15.67
CA LEU A 145 15.85 10.24 -15.47
C LEU A 145 14.74 9.59 -16.31
N LYS A 146 13.54 10.17 -16.31
CA LYS A 146 12.42 9.68 -17.12
C LYS A 146 12.70 9.81 -18.62
N LYS A 147 13.33 10.90 -19.05
CA LYS A 147 13.76 11.10 -20.45
C LYS A 147 14.76 10.00 -20.87
N HIS A 148 15.71 9.65 -20.01
CA HIS A 148 16.66 8.56 -20.23
C HIS A 148 15.97 7.19 -20.35
N PHE A 149 14.91 6.95 -19.59
CA PHE A 149 14.11 5.73 -19.75
C PHE A 149 13.42 5.66 -21.10
N TYR A 150 12.84 6.76 -21.56
CA TYR A 150 12.19 6.81 -22.87
C TYR A 150 13.17 6.69 -24.03
N SER A 151 14.41 7.16 -23.88
CA SER A 151 15.47 6.98 -24.90
C SER A 151 16.11 5.59 -24.90
N GLY A 152 15.65 4.66 -24.05
CA GLY A 152 16.17 3.28 -23.99
C GLY A 152 17.48 3.13 -23.22
N THR A 153 17.92 4.16 -22.49
CA THR A 153 19.10 4.10 -21.63
C THR A 153 18.73 3.52 -20.26
N HIS A 154 19.41 2.43 -19.88
CA HIS A 154 19.22 1.74 -18.61
C HIS A 154 20.01 2.40 -17.47
N SER A 155 19.32 3.06 -16.54
CA SER A 155 19.90 3.69 -15.34
C SER A 155 20.07 2.68 -14.20
N LYS A 156 21.01 2.95 -13.29
CA LYS A 156 21.12 2.24 -11.99
C LYS A 156 19.98 2.62 -11.03
N ALA A 157 19.30 3.74 -11.28
CA ALA A 157 18.14 4.18 -10.52
C ALA A 157 16.81 3.55 -10.96
N ASP A 158 16.83 2.74 -12.02
CA ASP A 158 15.66 2.01 -12.50
C ASP A 158 15.57 0.64 -11.83
N ILE A 159 14.56 0.45 -10.99
CA ILE A 159 14.31 -0.85 -10.34
C ILE A 159 14.00 -1.99 -11.31
N ASN A 160 13.59 -1.68 -12.54
CA ASN A 160 13.25 -2.66 -13.57
C ASN A 160 14.41 -2.92 -14.55
N SER A 161 15.53 -2.20 -14.41
CA SER A 161 16.71 -2.35 -15.25
C SER A 161 17.56 -3.54 -14.80
N SER A 162 18.15 -4.24 -15.77
CA SER A 162 19.15 -5.30 -15.51
C SER A 162 20.43 -4.77 -14.84
N LYS A 163 20.64 -3.46 -14.85
CA LYS A 163 21.78 -2.77 -14.19
C LYS A 163 21.47 -2.28 -12.77
N PHE A 164 20.27 -2.55 -12.26
CA PHE A 164 19.88 -2.16 -10.91
C PHE A 164 20.71 -2.91 -9.86
N ASP A 165 21.35 -2.17 -8.96
CA ASP A 165 22.09 -2.75 -7.84
C ASP A 165 21.15 -2.96 -6.65
N ASN A 166 20.85 -4.22 -6.38
CA ASN A 166 19.96 -4.63 -5.29
C ASN A 166 20.51 -4.30 -3.90
N SER A 167 21.82 -4.03 -3.75
CA SER A 167 22.41 -3.64 -2.45
C SER A 167 21.98 -2.24 -1.98
N ILE A 168 21.48 -1.39 -2.89
CA ILE A 168 21.03 -0.02 -2.60
C ILE A 168 19.68 0.00 -1.84
N ILE A 169 18.93 -1.10 -1.88
CA ILE A 169 17.64 -1.23 -1.17
C ILE A 169 17.86 -1.46 0.34
N GLU A 170 19.08 -1.69 0.82
CA GLU A 170 19.32 -1.90 2.25
C GLU A 170 18.89 -0.67 3.07
N PRO A 171 18.03 -0.85 4.10
CA PRO A 171 17.49 0.28 4.84
C PRO A 171 18.59 0.96 5.65
N LYS A 172 18.69 2.30 5.55
CA LYS A 172 19.38 3.09 6.58
C LYS A 172 18.67 2.80 7.90
N LYS A 173 19.35 2.16 8.86
CA LYS A 173 18.86 2.03 10.26
C LYS A 173 18.54 3.44 10.78
N ASN A 174 17.27 3.85 10.74
CA ASN A 174 16.86 5.15 11.27
C ASN A 174 15.54 5.04 12.06
N PRO A 175 15.41 5.70 13.23
CA PRO A 175 14.46 5.32 14.28
C PRO A 175 13.03 5.87 14.12
N ASN A 176 12.71 6.56 13.02
CA ASN A 176 11.56 7.49 12.96
C ASN A 176 10.43 7.09 11.98
N ASN A 177 10.21 5.79 11.75
CA ASN A 177 9.25 5.23 10.79
C ASN A 177 7.75 5.57 11.00
N GLY A 178 7.39 6.45 11.93
CA GLY A 178 5.99 6.77 12.27
C GLY A 178 5.27 7.71 11.29
N LYS A 179 5.98 8.50 10.47
CA LYS A 179 5.36 9.62 9.72
C LYS A 179 4.84 9.25 8.32
N ILE A 180 5.47 8.29 7.63
CA ILE A 180 5.05 7.87 6.29
C ILE A 180 3.76 7.05 6.32
N PHE A 181 3.53 6.31 7.41
CA PHE A 181 2.29 5.58 7.65
C PHE A 181 1.07 6.51 7.75
N ILE A 182 1.27 7.73 8.27
CA ILE A 182 0.20 8.74 8.43
C ILE A 182 -0.26 9.27 7.07
N ILE A 183 0.64 9.41 6.09
CA ILE A 183 0.31 9.93 4.75
C ILE A 183 -0.53 8.92 3.96
N ILE A 184 -0.20 7.63 4.06
CA ILE A 184 -0.99 6.54 3.44
C ILE A 184 -2.38 6.44 4.09
N ILE A 185 -2.47 6.63 5.41
CA ILE A 185 -3.75 6.70 6.14
C ILE A 185 -4.59 7.91 5.70
N ILE A 186 -3.99 9.08 5.48
CA ILE A 186 -4.70 10.27 4.98
C ILE A 186 -5.25 10.03 3.56
N ILE A 187 -4.49 9.39 2.68
CA ILE A 187 -4.96 9.04 1.32
C ILE A 187 -6.12 8.05 1.38
N LEU A 188 -6.06 7.04 2.25
CA LEU A 188 -7.15 6.08 2.46
C LEU A 188 -8.41 6.73 3.08
N ILE A 189 -8.23 7.71 3.97
CA ILE A 189 -9.34 8.50 4.53
C ILE A 189 -9.98 9.40 3.46
N ILE A 190 -9.19 10.03 2.59
CA ILE A 190 -9.71 10.86 1.49
C ILE A 190 -10.48 10.01 0.49
N ILE A 191 -9.97 8.83 0.13
CA ILE A 191 -10.67 7.87 -0.73
C ILE A 191 -11.99 7.44 -0.08
N ARG A 192 -11.98 7.14 1.23
CA ARG A 192 -13.18 6.78 2.01
C ARG A 192 -14.21 7.92 2.08
N LEU A 193 -13.77 9.17 2.24
CA LEU A 193 -14.65 10.34 2.27
C LEU A 193 -15.21 10.69 0.89
N LYS A 194 -14.44 10.46 -0.18
CA LYS A 194 -14.87 10.72 -1.56
C LYS A 194 -15.93 9.70 -1.99
N ILE A 195 -15.74 8.44 -1.63
CA ILE A 195 -16.75 7.38 -1.78
C ILE A 195 -18.01 7.72 -0.96
N PHE A 196 -17.85 8.19 0.28
CA PHE A 196 -18.99 8.60 1.13
C PHE A 196 -19.79 9.77 0.55
N LYS A 197 -19.12 10.77 -0.05
CA LYS A 197 -19.78 11.94 -0.66
C LYS A 197 -20.45 11.61 -2.00
N GLN A 198 -19.96 10.58 -2.69
CA GLN A 198 -20.55 10.07 -3.92
C GLN A 198 -21.80 9.23 -3.61
N LEU A 199 -21.77 8.46 -2.51
CA LEU A 199 -22.93 7.77 -1.96
C LEU A 199 -23.98 8.76 -1.39
N SER A 200 -23.57 9.85 -0.73
CA SER A 200 -24.52 10.84 -0.20
C SER A 200 -25.23 11.67 -1.28
N LYS A 201 -24.67 11.75 -2.50
CA LYS A 201 -25.31 12.44 -3.63
C LYS A 201 -26.39 11.60 -4.31
N GLN A 202 -26.29 10.27 -4.24
CA GLN A 202 -27.34 9.37 -4.74
C GLN A 202 -28.50 9.19 -3.75
N ILE A 203 -28.33 9.63 -2.49
CA ILE A 203 -29.36 9.58 -1.44
C ILE A 203 -30.26 10.84 -1.44
N ASN A 204 -29.88 11.90 -2.18
CA ASN A 204 -30.61 13.17 -2.23
C ASN A 204 -31.23 13.49 -3.61
N GLN A 205 -31.44 12.48 -4.46
CA GLN A 205 -32.25 12.53 -5.68
C GLN A 205 -33.30 11.42 -5.61
#